data_AF-A0A7S0R2M9-F1
#
_entry.id   AF-A0A7S0R2M9-F1
#
_cell.length_a   1.000
_cell.length_b   1.000
_cell.length_c   1.000
_cell.angle_alpha   90.00
_cell.angle_beta   90.00
_cell.angle_gamma   90.00
#
_symmetry.space_group_name_H-M   'P 1'
#
loop_
_entity.id
_entity.type
_entity.pdbx_description
1 polymer ?
#
loop_
_entity_poly.entity_id
_entity_poly.type
_entity_poly.pdbx_seq_one_letter_code
_entity_poly.pdbx_strand_id
1 'polypeptide(L)'
;MDDGEGANQSRTKMLPQTLVLDHVSPATRLLEKRRQMFEVQEALEAQKQEFNRKEEVFKRREEALKLKDLELQESLIRFSKFLQENDSKRARAEKKAADEIKARLAKEKEIEGLTQQLEELRAEKERMHEVLEKNMRYQRYLEGVLEVADEYQEAGDLLARHATLRATNADLKDHQRKCSELAESIRAELALYVKHKTDEILALNNVLARAKKELEGCEGDALVQESRKDASLAVASAKTLEYGQVVLSTDNIFSRCRARSKIGYPAESNPLHQLDVVGNYVSDLAAIARAWRVEQQRKASRADEGAGGTQGAAGAGA
;
A
#
# COMPACT_ATOMS: atom_id res chain seq x y z
N MET A 1 108.52 -22.26 49.49
CA MET A 1 108.32 -22.94 50.77
C MET A 1 108.74 -24.40 50.59
N ASP A 2 109.97 -24.82 50.30
CA ASP A 2 111.34 -24.31 50.46
C ASP A 2 111.55 -23.39 51.66
N ASP A 3 112.09 -23.98 52.73
CA ASP A 3 113.03 -23.37 53.67
C ASP A 3 113.79 -24.52 54.35
N GLY A 4 114.69 -25.14 53.58
CA GLY A 4 115.79 -25.90 54.15
C GLY A 4 116.85 -24.93 54.64
N GLU A 5 116.81 -24.60 55.93
CA GLU A 5 117.87 -23.92 56.67
C GLU A 5 119.17 -24.73 56.59
N GLY A 6 119.94 -24.48 55.53
CA GLY A 6 121.36 -24.82 55.47
C GLY A 6 122.13 -23.83 56.35
N ALA A 7 122.10 -24.04 57.67
CA ALA A 7 122.99 -23.38 58.61
C ALA A 7 124.45 -23.83 58.35
N ASN A 8 125.05 -23.16 57.37
CA ASN A 8 126.39 -22.60 57.39
C ASN A 8 127.39 -23.32 58.32
N GLN A 9 127.76 -24.56 57.97
CA GLN A 9 129.04 -25.09 58.39
C GLN A 9 130.10 -24.23 57.70
N SER A 10 130.60 -23.26 58.46
CA SER A 10 131.78 -22.47 58.17
C SER A 10 132.94 -23.44 58.00
N ARG A 11 133.12 -24.02 56.81
CA ARG A 11 134.35 -24.69 56.43
C ARG A 11 135.39 -23.60 56.32
N THR A 12 136.07 -23.37 57.44
CA THR A 12 137.31 -22.63 57.57
C THR A 12 138.19 -23.00 56.38
N LYS A 13 138.28 -22.11 55.39
CA LYS A 13 139.21 -22.25 54.27
C LYS A 13 140.60 -22.13 54.88
N MET A 14 141.20 -23.27 55.20
CA MET A 14 142.63 -23.36 55.50
C MET A 14 143.35 -22.98 54.19
N LEU A 15 143.66 -21.69 54.05
CA LEU A 15 144.66 -21.24 53.08
C LEU A 15 145.98 -21.94 53.42
N PRO A 16 146.72 -22.49 52.43
CA PRO A 16 147.96 -23.19 52.72
C PRO A 16 148.92 -22.23 53.38
N GLN A 17 149.19 -22.48 54.66
CA GLN A 17 150.02 -21.64 55.50
C GLN A 17 151.47 -21.74 55.00
N THR A 18 151.98 -20.64 54.46
CA THR A 18 153.29 -20.56 53.83
C THR A 18 154.40 -20.29 54.85
N LEU A 19 155.21 -21.34 55.11
CA LEU A 19 156.65 -21.34 55.45
C LEU A 19 157.03 -20.63 56.78
N VAL A 20 158.14 -20.92 57.48
CA VAL A 20 159.52 -20.95 56.96
C VAL A 20 160.40 -21.85 57.83
N LEU A 21 160.94 -22.92 57.25
CA LEU A 21 162.06 -23.68 57.82
C LEU A 21 163.37 -23.15 57.20
N ASP A 22 164.08 -22.30 57.94
CA ASP A 22 165.26 -21.55 57.49
C ASP A 22 166.56 -22.37 57.43
N HIS A 23 166.53 -23.67 57.79
CA HIS A 23 167.73 -24.51 57.89
C HIS A 23 167.58 -25.88 57.21
N VAL A 24 167.05 -25.93 55.99
CA VAL A 24 166.96 -27.17 55.20
C VAL A 24 167.36 -26.95 53.73
N SER A 25 167.99 -27.97 53.14
CA SER A 25 168.58 -27.98 51.80
C SER A 25 167.61 -27.51 50.69
N PRO A 26 168.07 -26.84 49.61
CA PRO A 26 167.23 -26.40 48.48
C PRO A 26 166.29 -27.48 47.90
N ALA A 27 166.65 -28.75 48.05
CA ALA A 27 165.83 -29.90 47.65
C ALA A 27 164.52 -30.03 48.44
N THR A 28 164.50 -29.76 49.75
CA THR A 28 163.28 -29.90 50.58
C THR A 28 162.30 -28.74 50.38
N ARG A 29 162.80 -27.52 50.08
CA ARG A 29 161.94 -26.37 49.75
C ARG A 29 161.22 -26.55 48.40
N LEU A 30 161.88 -27.19 47.43
CA LEU A 30 161.28 -27.56 46.15
C LEU A 30 160.17 -28.63 46.32
N LEU A 31 160.40 -29.61 47.21
CA LEU A 31 159.39 -30.62 47.56
C LEU A 31 158.16 -29.99 48.24
N GLU A 32 158.35 -29.05 49.16
CA GLU A 32 157.24 -28.33 49.81
C GLU A 32 156.43 -27.50 48.79
N LYS A 33 157.11 -26.81 47.85
CA LYS A 33 156.44 -26.06 46.76
C LYS A 33 155.70 -26.99 45.79
N ARG A 34 156.23 -28.18 45.51
CA ARG A 34 155.51 -29.22 44.74
C ARG A 34 154.29 -29.74 45.51
N ARG A 35 154.39 -29.92 46.83
CA ARG A 35 153.25 -30.30 47.68
C ARG A 35 152.16 -29.23 47.67
N GLN A 36 152.51 -27.96 47.85
CA GLN A 36 151.56 -26.83 47.78
C GLN A 36 150.93 -26.70 46.39
N MET A 37 151.70 -26.89 45.32
CA MET A 37 151.18 -26.89 43.95
C MET A 37 150.22 -28.05 43.72
N PHE A 38 150.51 -29.23 44.27
CA PHE A 38 149.63 -30.40 44.20
C PHE A 38 148.34 -30.19 45.02
N GLU A 39 148.43 -29.64 46.23
CA GLU A 39 147.26 -29.30 47.06
C GLU A 39 146.36 -28.25 46.39
N VAL A 40 146.92 -27.23 45.75
CA VAL A 40 146.16 -26.22 44.99
C VAL A 40 145.57 -26.82 43.71
N GLN A 41 146.31 -27.69 43.02
CA GLN A 41 145.83 -28.38 41.83
C GLN A 41 144.68 -29.35 42.18
N GLU A 42 144.80 -30.09 43.27
CA GLU A 42 143.77 -30.98 43.80
C GLU A 42 142.52 -30.19 44.25
N ALA A 43 142.69 -29.05 44.92
CA ALA A 43 141.58 -28.16 45.29
C ALA A 43 140.90 -27.53 44.06
N LEU A 44 141.65 -27.16 43.03
CA LEU A 44 141.13 -26.65 41.76
C LEU A 44 140.38 -27.74 40.98
N GLU A 45 140.90 -28.96 40.96
CA GLU A 45 140.22 -30.12 40.37
C GLU A 45 138.96 -30.48 41.14
N ALA A 46 138.97 -30.45 42.47
CA ALA A 46 137.78 -30.63 43.30
C ALA A 46 136.72 -29.53 43.03
N GLN A 47 137.14 -28.27 42.90
CA GLN A 47 136.23 -27.16 42.57
C GLN A 47 135.65 -27.29 41.15
N LYS A 48 136.46 -27.69 40.16
CA LYS A 48 136.00 -27.99 38.79
C LYS A 48 135.00 -29.14 38.79
N GLN A 49 135.26 -30.21 39.54
CA GLN A 49 134.32 -31.32 39.69
C GLN A 49 133.02 -30.87 40.36
N GLU A 50 133.08 -30.02 41.40
CA GLU A 50 131.88 -29.48 42.05
C GLU A 50 131.08 -28.55 41.13
N PHE A 51 131.75 -27.71 40.33
CA PHE A 51 131.11 -26.86 39.34
C PHE A 51 130.44 -27.68 38.24
N ASN A 52 131.15 -28.67 37.67
CA ASN A 52 130.58 -29.57 36.67
C ASN A 52 129.35 -30.33 37.21
N ARG A 53 129.41 -30.82 38.46
CA ARG A 53 128.25 -31.44 39.12
C ARG A 53 127.06 -30.47 39.23
N LYS A 54 127.30 -29.21 39.61
CA LYS A 54 126.25 -28.18 39.67
C LYS A 54 125.70 -27.85 38.28
N GLU A 55 126.56 -27.75 37.27
CA GLU A 55 126.18 -27.51 35.88
C GLU A 55 125.30 -28.64 35.33
N GLU A 56 125.64 -29.90 35.61
CA GLU A 56 124.82 -31.06 35.26
C GLU A 56 123.44 -31.02 35.94
N VAL A 57 123.37 -30.63 37.21
CA VAL A 57 122.10 -30.48 37.94
C VAL A 57 121.25 -29.35 37.35
N PHE A 58 121.86 -28.21 37.01
CA PHE A 58 121.16 -27.10 36.36
C PHE A 58 120.67 -27.46 34.97
N LYS A 59 121.49 -28.14 34.15
CA LYS A 59 121.09 -28.63 32.83
C LYS A 59 119.90 -29.60 32.93
N ARG A 60 119.95 -30.58 33.83
CA ARG A 60 118.82 -31.49 34.08
C ARG A 60 117.55 -30.74 34.53
N ARG A 61 117.70 -29.72 35.38
CA ARG A 61 116.58 -28.90 35.84
C ARG A 61 116.00 -28.02 34.73
N GLU A 62 116.84 -27.45 33.88
CA GLU A 62 116.43 -26.67 32.71
C GLU A 62 115.68 -27.54 31.70
N GLU A 63 116.21 -28.74 31.40
CA GLU A 63 115.56 -29.73 30.53
C GLU A 63 114.20 -30.16 31.10
N ALA A 64 114.13 -30.46 32.40
CA ALA A 64 112.87 -30.81 33.06
C ALA A 64 111.84 -29.66 33.05
N LEU A 65 112.29 -28.40 33.18
CA LEU A 65 111.42 -27.23 33.08
C LEU A 65 110.91 -27.03 31.65
N LYS A 66 111.77 -27.18 30.64
CA LYS A 66 111.37 -27.12 29.22
C LYS A 66 110.34 -28.20 28.87
N LEU A 67 110.52 -29.41 29.37
CA LEU A 67 109.56 -30.50 29.16
C LEU A 67 108.20 -30.17 29.79
N LYS A 68 108.18 -29.66 31.03
CA LYS A 68 106.95 -29.23 31.71
C LYS A 68 106.27 -28.07 30.99
N ASP A 69 107.03 -27.11 30.46
CA ASP A 69 106.48 -26.00 29.69
C ASP A 69 105.82 -26.49 28.39
N LEU A 70 106.47 -27.44 27.68
CA LEU A 70 105.90 -28.06 26.48
C LEU A 70 104.60 -28.82 26.80
N GLU A 71 104.58 -29.62 27.88
CA GLU A 71 103.39 -30.33 28.34
C GLU A 71 102.24 -29.36 28.68
N LEU A 72 102.56 -28.23 29.34
CA LEU A 72 101.58 -27.19 29.65
C LEU A 72 101.02 -26.54 28.37
N GLN A 73 101.88 -26.20 27.42
CA GLN A 73 101.45 -25.65 26.13
C GLN A 73 100.54 -26.62 25.36
N GLU A 74 100.90 -27.91 25.30
CA GLU A 74 100.05 -28.94 24.69
C GLU A 74 98.72 -29.12 25.43
N SER A 75 98.72 -29.02 26.76
CA SER A 75 97.49 -29.08 27.56
C SER A 75 96.57 -27.88 27.28
N LEU A 76 97.14 -26.67 27.12
CA LEU A 76 96.40 -25.45 26.77
C LEU A 76 95.77 -25.53 25.39
N ILE A 77 96.49 -26.05 24.39
CA ILE A 77 95.96 -26.25 23.04
C ILE A 77 94.80 -27.26 23.08
N ARG A 78 94.97 -28.38 23.80
CA ARG A 78 93.90 -29.38 23.97
C ARG A 78 92.69 -28.81 24.68
N PHE A 79 92.88 -28.01 25.73
CA PHE A 79 91.78 -27.38 26.48
C PHE A 79 91.06 -26.33 25.64
N SER A 80 91.79 -25.52 24.88
CA SER A 80 91.21 -24.53 23.96
C SER A 80 90.37 -25.21 22.88
N LYS A 81 90.87 -26.32 22.29
CA LYS A 81 90.11 -27.12 21.34
C LYS A 81 88.87 -27.74 21.96
N PHE A 82 88.99 -28.28 23.18
CA PHE A 82 87.85 -28.83 23.92
C PHE A 82 86.76 -27.78 24.20
N LEU A 83 87.15 -26.58 24.64
CA LEU A 83 86.22 -25.46 24.84
C LEU A 83 85.51 -25.09 23.54
N GLN A 84 86.25 -24.91 22.44
CA GLN A 84 85.67 -24.57 21.15
C GLN A 84 84.69 -25.65 20.64
N GLU A 85 85.04 -26.93 20.79
CA GLU A 85 84.15 -28.03 20.43
C GLU A 85 82.90 -28.11 21.32
N ASN A 86 83.05 -27.84 22.63
CA ASN A 86 81.94 -27.81 23.57
C ASN A 86 80.99 -26.65 23.28
N ASP A 87 81.51 -25.45 23.08
CA ASP A 87 80.74 -24.27 22.68
C ASP A 87 80.02 -24.51 21.36
N SER A 88 80.68 -25.14 20.37
CA SER A 88 80.04 -25.52 19.11
C SER A 88 78.92 -26.57 19.30
N LYS A 89 79.09 -27.54 20.21
CA LYS A 89 78.04 -28.51 20.56
C LYS A 89 76.87 -27.83 21.27
N ARG A 90 77.14 -26.95 22.23
CA ARG A 90 76.14 -26.17 22.95
C ARG A 90 75.35 -25.28 22.00
N ALA A 91 76.01 -24.49 21.16
CA ALA A 91 75.35 -23.63 20.19
C ALA A 91 74.47 -24.41 19.20
N ARG A 92 74.90 -25.59 18.75
CA ARG A 92 74.07 -26.48 17.91
C ARG A 92 72.85 -27.01 18.65
N ALA A 93 73.01 -27.42 19.92
CA ALA A 93 71.90 -27.90 20.75
C ALA A 93 70.89 -26.78 21.03
N GLU A 94 71.36 -25.58 21.38
CA GLU A 94 70.52 -24.40 21.61
C GLU A 94 69.77 -24.00 20.34
N LYS A 95 70.45 -23.99 19.18
CA LYS A 95 69.78 -23.72 17.89
C LYS A 95 68.72 -24.77 17.57
N LYS A 96 69.03 -26.05 17.73
CA LYS A 96 68.07 -27.14 17.47
C LYS A 96 66.85 -27.03 18.38
N ALA A 97 67.05 -26.74 19.67
CA ALA A 97 65.95 -26.51 20.60
C ALA A 97 65.09 -25.30 20.19
N ALA A 98 65.71 -24.19 19.79
CA ALA A 98 64.98 -23.01 19.32
C ALA A 98 64.16 -23.30 18.04
N ASP A 99 64.73 -24.03 17.09
CA ASP A 99 64.06 -24.43 15.85
C ASP A 99 62.88 -25.38 16.14
N GLU A 100 63.05 -26.35 17.06
CA GLU A 100 61.98 -27.26 17.49
C GLU A 100 60.85 -26.52 18.23
N ILE A 101 61.17 -25.57 19.11
CA ILE A 101 60.16 -24.73 19.78
C ILE A 101 59.37 -23.92 18.76
N LYS A 102 60.07 -23.30 17.78
CA LYS A 102 59.41 -22.52 16.73
C LYS A 102 58.50 -23.39 15.86
N ALA A 103 58.95 -24.59 15.50
CA ALA A 103 58.13 -25.54 14.74
C ALA A 103 56.90 -26.00 15.53
N ARG A 104 57.05 -26.27 16.83
CA ARG A 104 55.94 -26.63 17.73
C ARG A 104 54.90 -25.53 17.81
N LEU A 105 55.32 -24.28 18.05
CA LEU A 105 54.42 -23.12 18.12
C LEU A 105 53.68 -22.86 16.81
N ALA A 106 54.33 -23.07 15.66
CA ALA A 106 53.68 -22.96 14.36
C ALA A 106 52.59 -24.03 14.19
N LYS A 107 52.87 -25.26 14.62
CA LYS A 107 51.89 -26.36 14.57
C LYS A 107 50.76 -26.20 15.57
N GLU A 108 51.01 -25.67 16.76
CA GLU A 108 49.97 -25.34 17.75
C GLU A 108 48.98 -24.32 17.18
N LYS A 109 49.46 -23.25 16.53
CA LYS A 109 48.58 -22.28 15.86
C LYS A 109 47.78 -22.88 14.70
N GLU A 110 48.39 -23.77 13.92
CA GLU A 110 47.69 -24.49 12.85
C GLU A 110 46.58 -25.37 13.40
N ILE A 111 46.84 -26.09 14.51
CA ILE A 111 45.85 -26.90 15.22
C ILE A 111 44.71 -26.02 15.73
N GLU A 112 45.01 -24.88 16.38
CA GLU A 112 44.00 -23.93 16.87
C GLU A 112 43.10 -23.45 15.73
N GLY A 113 43.68 -23.03 14.59
CA GLY A 113 42.90 -22.58 13.43
C GLY A 113 42.03 -23.68 12.83
N LEU A 114 42.58 -24.89 12.66
CA LEU A 114 41.81 -26.04 12.15
C LEU A 114 40.70 -26.48 13.12
N THR A 115 40.92 -26.36 14.43
CA THR A 115 39.91 -26.71 15.44
C THR A 115 38.74 -25.75 15.39
N GLN A 116 39.00 -24.44 15.24
CA GLN A 116 37.94 -23.43 15.06
C GLN A 116 37.14 -23.70 13.79
N GLN A 117 37.80 -23.96 12.66
CA GLN A 117 37.10 -24.28 11.40
C GLN A 117 36.24 -25.54 11.51
N LEU A 118 36.71 -26.56 12.23
CA LEU A 118 35.92 -27.77 12.48
C LEU A 118 34.68 -27.49 13.34
N GLU A 119 34.78 -26.62 14.34
CA GLU A 119 33.64 -26.23 15.17
C GLU A 119 32.61 -25.43 14.35
N GLU A 120 33.06 -24.48 13.54
CA GLU A 120 32.19 -23.71 12.63
C GLU A 120 31.44 -24.62 11.65
N LEU A 121 32.15 -25.54 10.99
CA LEU A 121 31.54 -26.49 10.05
C LEU A 121 30.56 -27.44 10.74
N ARG A 122 30.85 -27.85 11.99
CA ARG A 122 29.91 -28.67 12.78
C ARG A 122 28.65 -27.89 13.13
N ALA A 123 28.77 -26.63 13.54
CA ALA A 123 27.62 -25.78 13.83
C ALA A 123 26.78 -25.52 12.57
N GLU A 124 27.42 -25.29 11.43
CA GLU A 124 26.72 -25.12 10.15
C GLU A 124 26.00 -26.41 9.74
N LYS A 125 26.66 -27.57 9.86
CA LYS A 125 26.03 -28.88 9.59
C LYS A 125 24.79 -29.08 10.45
N GLU A 126 24.87 -28.80 11.75
CA GLU A 126 23.74 -28.99 12.67
C GLU A 126 22.59 -28.05 12.29
N ARG A 127 22.89 -26.78 12.01
CA ARG A 127 21.89 -25.79 11.55
C ARG A 127 21.21 -26.26 10.26
N MET A 128 21.96 -26.77 9.29
CA MET A 128 21.41 -27.27 8.03
C MET A 128 20.58 -28.54 8.24
N HIS A 129 20.99 -29.41 9.16
CA HIS A 129 20.24 -30.61 9.52
C HIS A 129 18.89 -30.26 10.17
N GLU A 130 18.86 -29.31 11.10
CA GLU A 130 17.60 -28.83 11.69
C GLU A 130 16.64 -28.26 10.64
N VAL A 131 17.16 -27.48 9.68
CA VAL A 131 16.36 -26.92 8.58
C VAL A 131 15.82 -28.05 7.70
N LEU A 132 16.64 -29.06 7.40
CA LEU A 132 16.23 -30.22 6.63
C LEU A 132 15.12 -30.99 7.33
N GLU A 133 15.27 -31.33 8.61
CA GLU A 133 14.26 -32.04 9.40
C GLU A 133 12.93 -31.26 9.45
N LYS A 134 12.99 -29.94 9.67
CA LYS A 134 11.81 -29.05 9.63
C LYS A 134 11.13 -29.04 8.25
N ASN A 135 11.86 -29.28 7.17
CA ASN A 135 11.32 -29.30 5.81
C ASN A 135 10.88 -30.70 5.36
N MET A 136 11.46 -31.77 5.88
CA MET A 136 11.12 -33.16 5.55
C MET A 136 9.64 -33.46 5.79
N ARG A 137 9.01 -32.85 6.80
CA ARG A 137 7.57 -33.00 7.03
C ARG A 137 6.71 -32.57 5.83
N TYR A 138 7.14 -31.54 5.09
CA TYR A 138 6.43 -31.09 3.89
C TYR A 138 6.65 -32.04 2.73
N GLN A 139 7.87 -32.56 2.57
CA GLN A 139 8.16 -33.59 1.58
C GLN A 139 7.31 -34.85 1.82
N ARG A 140 7.32 -35.39 3.06
CA ARG A 140 6.49 -36.55 3.43
C ARG A 140 5.00 -36.31 3.19
N TYR A 141 4.53 -35.10 3.47
CA TYR A 141 3.14 -34.72 3.17
C TYR A 141 2.86 -34.75 1.66
N LEU A 142 3.72 -34.14 0.84
CA LEU A 142 3.54 -34.12 -0.62
C LEU A 142 3.63 -35.53 -1.22
N GLU A 143 4.55 -36.36 -0.73
CA GLU A 143 4.64 -37.78 -1.09
C GLU A 143 3.34 -38.53 -0.75
N GLY A 144 2.79 -38.33 0.45
CA GLY A 144 1.49 -38.91 0.81
C GLY A 144 0.31 -38.40 -0.04
N VAL A 145 0.37 -37.16 -0.52
CA VAL A 145 -0.63 -36.66 -1.49
C VAL A 145 -0.44 -37.34 -2.86
N LEU A 146 0.79 -37.53 -3.32
CA LEU A 146 1.08 -38.24 -4.59
C LEU A 146 0.62 -39.70 -4.55
N GLU A 147 0.72 -40.38 -3.41
CA GLU A 147 0.22 -41.75 -3.25
C GLU A 147 -1.30 -41.85 -3.50
N VAL A 148 -2.05 -40.79 -3.20
CA VAL A 148 -3.51 -40.73 -3.39
C VAL A 148 -3.89 -40.13 -4.74
N ALA A 149 -3.11 -39.16 -5.22
CA ALA A 149 -3.35 -38.44 -6.46
C ALA A 149 -2.54 -39.06 -7.60
N ASP A 150 -3.12 -40.07 -8.24
CA ASP A 150 -2.58 -40.83 -9.37
C ASP A 150 -2.36 -40.01 -10.66
N GLU A 151 -2.89 -38.78 -10.71
CA GLU A 151 -2.73 -37.84 -11.82
C GLU A 151 -1.35 -37.16 -11.89
N TYR A 152 -0.56 -37.17 -10.81
CA TYR A 152 0.73 -36.46 -10.72
C TYR A 152 1.87 -37.43 -10.45
N GLN A 153 2.98 -37.28 -11.16
CA GLN A 153 4.14 -38.17 -11.02
C GLN A 153 5.16 -37.61 -10.02
N GLU A 154 5.33 -36.29 -9.98
CA GLU A 154 6.26 -35.63 -9.07
C GLU A 154 5.58 -34.57 -8.20
N ALA A 155 6.16 -34.30 -7.03
CA ALA A 155 5.68 -33.24 -6.14
C ALA A 155 5.74 -31.86 -6.82
N GLY A 156 6.70 -31.68 -7.74
CA GLY A 156 6.82 -30.49 -8.58
C GLY A 156 5.57 -30.23 -9.43
N ASP A 157 4.98 -31.29 -10.01
CA ASP A 157 3.77 -31.18 -10.84
C ASP A 157 2.58 -30.70 -10.00
N LEU A 158 2.42 -31.27 -8.80
CA LEU A 158 1.37 -30.89 -7.86
C LEU A 158 1.51 -29.41 -7.45
N LEU A 159 2.74 -28.96 -7.17
CA LEU A 159 3.01 -27.57 -6.80
C LEU A 159 2.75 -26.61 -7.96
N ALA A 160 3.16 -26.96 -9.17
CA ALA A 160 2.90 -26.16 -10.37
C ALA A 160 1.40 -26.05 -10.66
N ARG A 161 0.67 -27.16 -10.50
CA ARG A 161 -0.79 -27.18 -10.63
C ARG A 161 -1.46 -26.32 -9.56
N HIS A 162 -1.07 -26.47 -8.30
CA HIS A 162 -1.59 -25.66 -7.20
C HIS A 162 -1.30 -24.17 -7.42
N ALA A 163 -0.09 -23.80 -7.87
CA ALA A 163 0.25 -22.41 -8.18
C ALA A 163 -0.65 -21.84 -9.28
N THR A 164 -0.89 -22.61 -10.34
CA THR A 164 -1.80 -22.23 -11.42
C THR A 164 -3.23 -22.06 -10.91
N LEU A 165 -3.75 -23.03 -10.14
CA LEU A 165 -5.10 -22.96 -9.57
C LEU A 165 -5.27 -21.80 -8.59
N ARG A 166 -4.23 -21.50 -7.80
CA ARG A 166 -4.23 -20.37 -6.87
C ARG A 166 -4.28 -19.05 -7.63
N ALA A 167 -3.49 -18.91 -8.71
CA ALA A 167 -3.49 -17.73 -9.55
C ALA A 167 -4.86 -17.53 -10.23
N THR A 168 -5.40 -18.57 -10.88
CA THR A 168 -6.71 -18.48 -11.54
C THR A 168 -7.84 -18.23 -10.56
N ASN A 169 -7.79 -18.79 -9.34
CA ASN A 169 -8.78 -18.51 -8.30
C ASN A 169 -8.73 -17.05 -7.83
N ALA A 170 -7.53 -16.47 -7.72
CA ALA A 170 -7.37 -15.05 -7.40
C ALA A 170 -7.96 -14.17 -8.50
N ASP A 171 -7.64 -14.46 -9.77
CA ASP A 171 -8.17 -13.73 -10.93
C ASP A 171 -9.71 -13.81 -11.00
N LEU A 172 -10.28 -15.01 -10.80
CA LEU A 172 -11.73 -15.22 -10.79
C LEU A 172 -12.41 -14.45 -9.65
N LYS A 173 -11.83 -14.46 -8.44
CA LYS A 173 -12.35 -13.69 -7.30
C LYS A 173 -12.33 -12.19 -7.56
N ASP A 174 -11.24 -11.68 -8.12
CA ASP A 174 -11.13 -10.27 -8.48
C ASP A 174 -12.12 -9.89 -9.58
N HIS A 175 -12.30 -10.76 -10.58
CA HIS A 175 -13.29 -10.53 -11.63
C HIS A 175 -14.72 -10.55 -11.08
N GLN A 176 -15.05 -11.52 -10.23
CA GLN A 176 -16.35 -11.59 -9.55
C GLN A 176 -16.61 -10.33 -8.72
N ARG A 177 -15.62 -9.84 -7.96
CA ARG A 177 -15.73 -8.60 -7.19
C ARG A 177 -16.08 -7.43 -8.10
N LYS A 178 -15.32 -7.21 -9.16
CA LYS A 178 -15.55 -6.12 -10.13
C LYS A 178 -16.93 -6.21 -10.80
N CYS A 179 -17.34 -7.41 -11.22
CA CYS A 179 -18.66 -7.62 -11.81
C CYS A 179 -19.79 -7.33 -10.81
N SER A 180 -19.62 -7.71 -9.55
CA SER A 180 -20.60 -7.42 -8.50
C SER A 180 -20.69 -5.92 -8.21
N GLU A 181 -19.56 -5.21 -8.16
CA GLU A 181 -19.52 -3.75 -7.98
C GLU A 181 -20.22 -3.02 -9.14
N LEU A 182 -19.95 -3.43 -10.40
CA LEU A 182 -20.62 -2.87 -11.57
C LEU A 182 -22.13 -3.17 -11.59
N ALA A 183 -22.53 -4.39 -11.24
CA ALA A 183 -23.94 -4.76 -11.16
C ALA A 183 -24.67 -3.91 -10.11
N GLU A 184 -24.05 -3.66 -8.97
CA GLU A 184 -24.63 -2.83 -7.90
C GLU A 184 -24.72 -1.35 -8.32
N SER A 185 -23.71 -0.82 -9.01
CA SER A 185 -23.76 0.53 -9.59
C SER A 185 -24.92 0.68 -10.58
N ILE A 186 -25.06 -0.26 -11.52
CA ILE A 186 -26.13 -0.24 -12.51
C ILE A 186 -27.51 -0.39 -11.85
N ARG A 187 -27.65 -1.23 -10.82
CA ARG A 187 -28.90 -1.35 -10.06
C ARG A 187 -29.26 -0.03 -9.36
N ALA A 188 -28.29 0.64 -8.76
CA ALA A 188 -28.50 1.92 -8.11
C ALA A 188 -28.93 3.01 -9.13
N GLU A 189 -28.26 3.09 -10.27
CA GLU A 189 -28.61 4.00 -11.37
C GLU A 189 -30.02 3.72 -11.90
N LEU A 190 -30.36 2.45 -12.13
CA LEU A 190 -31.69 2.06 -12.58
C LEU A 190 -32.77 2.42 -11.55
N ALA A 191 -32.52 2.20 -10.25
CA ALA A 191 -33.46 2.56 -9.20
C ALA A 191 -33.72 4.08 -9.15
N LEU A 192 -32.66 4.89 -9.31
CA LEU A 192 -32.79 6.35 -9.39
C LEU A 192 -33.57 6.77 -10.64
N TYR A 193 -33.27 6.18 -11.80
CA TYR A 193 -33.96 6.47 -13.05
C TYR A 193 -35.45 6.13 -12.97
N VAL A 194 -35.79 4.93 -12.45
CA VAL A 194 -37.18 4.51 -12.25
C VAL A 194 -37.90 5.49 -11.33
N LYS A 195 -37.30 5.85 -10.20
CA LYS A 195 -37.89 6.83 -9.27
C LYS A 195 -38.16 8.18 -9.96
N HIS A 196 -37.17 8.71 -10.69
CA HIS A 196 -37.33 9.97 -11.40
C HIS A 196 -38.47 9.88 -12.43
N LYS A 197 -38.55 8.79 -13.20
CA LYS A 197 -39.60 8.60 -14.19
C LYS A 197 -40.98 8.39 -13.56
N THR A 198 -41.08 7.72 -12.42
CA THR A 198 -42.35 7.63 -11.69
C THR A 198 -42.81 8.99 -11.18
N ASP A 199 -41.89 9.80 -10.66
CA ASP A 199 -42.20 11.16 -10.19
C ASP A 199 -42.65 12.06 -11.37
N GLU A 200 -41.99 11.96 -12.51
CA GLU A 200 -42.34 12.67 -13.75
C GLU A 200 -43.74 12.26 -14.27
N ILE A 201 -44.06 10.96 -14.28
CA ILE A 201 -45.38 10.46 -14.65
C ILE A 201 -46.46 11.01 -13.71
N LEU A 202 -46.21 11.03 -12.40
CA LEU A 202 -47.14 11.61 -11.43
C LEU A 202 -47.34 13.10 -11.66
N ALA A 203 -46.27 13.85 -11.93
CA ALA A 203 -46.35 15.27 -12.25
C ALA A 203 -47.18 15.54 -13.52
N LEU A 204 -46.95 14.77 -14.59
CA LEU A 204 -47.70 14.87 -15.84
C LEU A 204 -49.17 14.48 -15.66
N ASN A 205 -49.46 13.43 -14.89
CA ASN A 205 -50.84 13.03 -14.57
C ASN A 205 -51.59 14.13 -13.81
N ASN A 206 -50.92 14.83 -12.89
CA ASN A 206 -51.50 15.97 -12.19
C ASN A 206 -51.79 17.15 -13.14
N VAL A 207 -50.91 17.42 -14.11
CA VAL A 207 -51.16 18.44 -15.15
C VAL A 207 -52.34 18.04 -16.02
N LEU A 208 -52.40 16.77 -16.45
CA LEU A 208 -53.47 16.24 -17.27
C LEU A 208 -54.83 16.30 -16.55
N ALA A 209 -54.87 16.00 -15.25
CA ALA A 209 -56.07 16.13 -14.45
C ALA A 209 -56.55 17.59 -14.34
N ARG A 210 -55.63 18.55 -14.18
CA ARG A 210 -55.97 19.99 -14.19
C ARG A 210 -56.54 20.43 -15.54
N ALA A 211 -55.86 20.09 -16.63
CA ALA A 211 -56.30 20.44 -17.97
C ALA A 211 -57.67 19.82 -18.32
N LYS A 212 -57.93 18.57 -17.91
CA LYS A 212 -59.25 17.94 -18.07
C LYS A 212 -60.34 18.67 -17.30
N LYS A 213 -60.07 19.05 -16.04
CA LYS A 213 -61.03 19.81 -15.23
C LYS A 213 -61.34 21.19 -15.85
N GLU A 214 -60.33 21.86 -16.39
CA GLU A 214 -60.50 23.13 -17.10
C GLU A 214 -61.34 22.96 -18.38
N LEU A 215 -61.09 21.90 -19.15
CA LEU A 215 -61.86 21.56 -20.34
C LEU A 215 -63.33 21.28 -20.00
N GLU A 216 -63.60 20.40 -19.04
CA GLU A 216 -64.96 20.07 -18.56
C GLU A 216 -65.70 21.33 -18.06
N GLY A 217 -64.99 22.23 -17.39
CA GLY A 217 -65.53 23.54 -16.99
C GLY A 217 -65.94 24.41 -18.18
N CYS A 218 -65.05 24.55 -19.17
CA CYS A 218 -65.34 25.31 -20.39
C CYS A 218 -66.49 24.70 -21.21
N GLU A 219 -66.54 23.37 -21.31
CA GLU A 219 -67.63 22.66 -21.99
C GLU A 219 -68.97 22.86 -21.26
N GLY A 220 -68.98 22.82 -19.93
CA GLY A 220 -70.15 23.13 -19.13
C GLY A 220 -70.66 24.56 -19.34
N ASP A 221 -69.76 25.55 -19.33
CA ASP A 221 -70.10 26.94 -19.60
C ASP A 221 -70.64 27.13 -21.03
N ALA A 222 -70.02 26.48 -22.02
CA ALA A 222 -70.47 26.51 -23.41
C ALA A 222 -71.91 25.99 -23.55
N LEU A 223 -72.22 24.86 -22.90
CA LEU A 223 -73.57 24.28 -22.90
C LEU A 223 -74.61 25.22 -22.27
N VAL A 224 -74.26 25.90 -21.18
CA VAL A 224 -75.14 26.89 -20.54
C VAL A 224 -75.40 28.07 -21.48
N GLN A 225 -74.37 28.59 -22.15
CA GLN A 225 -74.53 29.68 -23.12
C GLN A 225 -75.36 29.25 -24.32
N GLU A 226 -75.19 28.02 -24.80
CA GLU A 226 -75.97 27.46 -25.90
C GLU A 226 -77.45 27.35 -25.55
N SER A 227 -77.78 26.80 -24.37
CA SER A 227 -79.17 26.75 -23.86
C SER A 227 -79.79 28.15 -23.73
N ARG A 228 -79.03 29.12 -23.21
CA ARG A 228 -79.49 30.51 -23.09
C ARG A 228 -79.76 31.13 -24.46
N LYS A 229 -78.89 30.88 -25.44
CA LYS A 229 -79.07 31.31 -26.83
C LYS A 229 -80.35 30.70 -27.42
N ASP A 230 -80.56 29.39 -27.24
CA ASP A 230 -81.74 28.70 -27.76
C ASP A 230 -83.04 29.20 -27.10
N ALA A 231 -83.04 29.43 -25.79
CA ALA A 231 -84.16 30.04 -25.09
C ALA A 231 -84.46 31.45 -25.63
N SER A 232 -83.43 32.27 -25.83
CA SER A 232 -83.58 33.60 -26.42
C SER A 232 -84.12 33.54 -27.85
N LEU A 233 -83.65 32.59 -28.66
CA LEU A 233 -84.12 32.35 -30.03
C LEU A 233 -85.57 31.86 -30.05
N ALA A 234 -85.97 30.99 -29.12
CA ALA A 234 -87.35 30.54 -28.97
C ALA A 234 -88.29 31.71 -28.61
N VAL A 235 -87.89 32.58 -27.68
CA VAL A 235 -88.63 33.80 -27.34
C VAL A 235 -88.75 34.73 -28.54
N ALA A 236 -87.65 34.96 -29.26
CA ALA A 236 -87.67 35.79 -30.48
C ALA A 236 -88.58 35.20 -31.56
N SER A 237 -88.55 33.87 -31.74
CA SER A 237 -89.38 33.16 -32.72
C SER A 237 -90.86 33.22 -32.35
N ALA A 238 -91.21 33.05 -31.07
CA ALA A 238 -92.57 33.20 -30.57
C ALA A 238 -93.12 34.62 -30.80
N LYS A 239 -92.33 35.66 -30.49
CA LYS A 239 -92.70 37.06 -30.79
C LYS A 239 -92.86 37.31 -32.28
N THR A 240 -91.99 36.73 -33.11
CA THR A 240 -92.08 36.84 -34.57
C THR A 240 -93.35 36.18 -35.10
N LEU A 241 -93.71 35.01 -34.55
CA LEU A 241 -94.96 34.31 -34.87
C LEU A 241 -96.19 35.11 -34.45
N GLU A 242 -96.22 35.62 -33.20
CA GLU A 242 -97.31 36.45 -32.68
C GLU A 242 -97.51 37.70 -33.54
N TYR A 243 -96.42 38.39 -33.88
CA TYR A 243 -96.44 39.51 -34.82
C TYR A 243 -97.06 39.09 -36.17
N GLY A 244 -96.60 37.98 -36.75
CA GLY A 244 -97.15 37.46 -38.00
C GLY A 244 -98.64 37.09 -37.91
N GLN A 245 -99.10 36.53 -36.79
CA GLN A 245 -100.51 36.22 -36.54
C GLN A 245 -101.38 37.47 -36.42
N VAL A 246 -100.88 38.51 -35.73
CA VAL A 246 -101.57 39.80 -35.63
C VAL A 246 -101.69 40.43 -37.01
N VAL A 247 -100.61 40.44 -37.81
CA VAL A 247 -100.62 40.94 -39.20
C VAL A 247 -101.65 40.19 -40.05
N LEU A 248 -101.65 38.85 -40.04
CA LEU A 248 -102.60 38.04 -40.82
C LEU A 248 -104.06 38.23 -40.38
N SER A 249 -104.30 38.29 -39.08
CA SER A 249 -105.66 38.49 -38.53
C SER A 249 -106.19 39.87 -38.89
N THR A 250 -105.32 40.87 -38.82
CA THR A 250 -105.62 42.24 -39.24
C THR A 250 -105.98 42.29 -40.72
N ASP A 251 -105.16 41.67 -41.57
CA ASP A 251 -105.39 41.61 -43.01
C ASP A 251 -106.71 40.87 -43.36
N ASN A 252 -107.03 39.80 -42.63
CA ASN A 252 -108.28 39.07 -42.78
C ASN A 252 -109.50 39.94 -42.42
N ILE A 253 -109.48 40.59 -41.24
CA ILE A 253 -110.58 41.44 -40.80
C ILE A 253 -110.73 42.64 -41.74
N PHE A 254 -109.63 43.28 -42.13
CA PHE A 254 -109.61 44.37 -43.09
C PHE A 254 -110.24 43.95 -44.42
N SER A 255 -109.84 42.80 -44.96
CA SER A 255 -110.43 42.23 -46.18
C SER A 255 -111.94 42.00 -46.05
N ARG A 256 -112.42 41.52 -44.89
CA ARG A 256 -113.86 41.35 -44.61
C ARG A 256 -114.62 42.67 -44.49
N CYS A 257 -114.03 43.67 -43.81
CA CYS A 257 -114.58 45.02 -43.72
C CYS A 257 -114.70 45.64 -45.11
N ARG A 258 -113.65 45.51 -45.92
CA ARG A 258 -113.60 46.01 -47.29
C ARG A 258 -114.64 45.34 -48.20
N ALA A 259 -114.87 44.05 -48.03
CA ALA A 259 -115.88 43.31 -48.78
C ALA A 259 -117.34 43.66 -48.41
N ARG A 260 -117.61 44.05 -47.16
CA ARG A 260 -118.97 44.38 -46.68
C ARG A 260 -119.29 45.88 -46.67
N SER A 261 -118.26 46.72 -46.70
CA SER A 261 -118.41 48.16 -46.75
C SER A 261 -118.94 48.60 -48.11
N LYS A 262 -119.89 49.55 -48.10
CA LYS A 262 -120.33 50.27 -49.30
C LYS A 262 -119.34 51.36 -49.72
N ILE A 263 -118.39 51.69 -48.85
CA ILE A 263 -117.28 52.62 -49.09
C ILE A 263 -116.07 51.77 -49.52
N GLY A 264 -115.56 52.01 -50.73
CA GLY A 264 -114.41 51.31 -51.27
C GLY A 264 -113.12 51.78 -50.62
N TYR A 265 -112.56 50.98 -49.72
CA TYR A 265 -111.23 51.24 -49.15
C TYR A 265 -110.12 50.72 -50.09
N PRO A 266 -108.97 51.42 -50.22
CA PRO A 266 -107.85 50.98 -51.04
C PRO A 266 -107.17 49.71 -50.49
N ALA A 267 -106.37 49.03 -51.32
CA ALA A 267 -105.50 47.97 -50.83
C ALA A 267 -104.34 48.57 -50.03
N GLU A 268 -104.24 48.19 -48.77
CA GLU A 268 -103.21 48.66 -47.84
C GLU A 268 -102.48 47.44 -47.30
N SER A 269 -101.15 47.51 -47.14
CA SER A 269 -100.34 46.40 -46.64
C SER A 269 -99.86 46.61 -45.21
N ASN A 270 -99.93 47.84 -44.70
CA ASN A 270 -99.54 48.14 -43.33
C ASN A 270 -100.66 47.75 -42.34
N PRO A 271 -100.43 46.81 -41.40
CA PRO A 271 -101.45 46.34 -40.46
C PRO A 271 -102.06 47.46 -39.60
N LEU A 272 -101.27 48.48 -39.23
CA LEU A 272 -101.80 49.57 -38.39
C LEU A 272 -102.86 50.38 -39.14
N HIS A 273 -102.58 50.72 -40.40
CA HIS A 273 -103.53 51.44 -41.25
C HIS A 273 -104.76 50.56 -41.57
N GLN A 274 -104.56 49.25 -41.75
CA GLN A 274 -105.65 48.29 -41.92
C GLN A 274 -106.57 48.28 -40.68
N LEU A 275 -106.01 48.27 -39.46
CA LEU A 275 -106.76 48.35 -38.20
C LEU A 275 -107.54 49.66 -38.06
N ASP A 276 -106.96 50.80 -38.46
CA ASP A 276 -107.66 52.09 -38.42
C ASP A 276 -108.93 52.06 -39.29
N VAL A 277 -108.84 51.50 -40.49
CA VAL A 277 -109.99 51.34 -41.39
C VAL A 277 -111.03 50.40 -40.80
N VAL A 278 -110.60 49.26 -40.22
CA VAL A 278 -111.49 48.33 -39.51
C VAL A 278 -112.18 49.04 -38.34
N GLY A 279 -111.44 49.82 -37.55
CA GLY A 279 -111.95 50.56 -36.39
C GLY A 279 -113.01 51.59 -36.78
N ASN A 280 -112.77 52.36 -37.86
CA ASN A 280 -113.74 53.31 -38.40
C ASN A 280 -115.01 52.59 -38.87
N TYR A 281 -114.86 51.53 -39.65
CA TYR A 281 -115.99 50.75 -40.16
C TYR A 281 -116.86 50.13 -39.05
N VAL A 282 -116.23 49.58 -38.01
CA VAL A 282 -116.97 49.01 -36.86
C VAL A 282 -117.65 50.10 -36.04
N SER A 283 -117.01 51.27 -35.89
CA SER A 283 -117.59 52.42 -35.18
C SER A 283 -118.82 52.97 -35.89
N ASP A 284 -118.77 53.06 -37.22
CA ASP A 284 -119.90 53.44 -38.07
C ASP A 284 -121.05 52.42 -37.96
N LEU A 285 -120.75 51.12 -38.04
CA LEU A 285 -121.77 50.07 -37.82
C LEU A 285 -122.40 50.16 -36.42
N ALA A 286 -121.61 50.42 -35.39
CA ALA A 286 -122.12 50.59 -34.03
C ALA A 286 -123.01 51.85 -33.91
N ALA A 287 -122.65 52.94 -34.58
CA ALA A 287 -123.47 54.15 -34.64
C ALA A 287 -124.80 53.90 -35.35
N ILE A 288 -124.78 53.20 -36.49
CA ILE A 288 -125.98 52.79 -37.24
C ILE A 288 -126.87 51.88 -36.39
N ALA A 289 -126.29 50.89 -35.71
CA ALA A 289 -127.04 49.98 -34.84
C ALA A 289 -127.69 50.71 -33.66
N ARG A 290 -127.00 51.70 -33.06
CA ARG A 290 -127.56 52.57 -32.01
C ARG A 290 -128.71 53.41 -32.55
N ALA A 291 -128.54 54.06 -33.70
CA ALA A 291 -129.58 54.86 -34.34
C ALA A 291 -130.83 54.02 -34.67
N TRP A 292 -130.64 52.81 -35.22
CA TRP A 292 -131.75 51.89 -35.50
C TRP A 292 -132.50 51.47 -34.23
N ARG A 293 -131.79 51.27 -33.12
CA ARG A 293 -132.40 50.92 -31.82
C ARG A 293 -133.27 52.05 -31.28
N VAL A 294 -132.82 53.30 -31.42
CA VAL A 294 -133.58 54.51 -31.06
C VAL A 294 -134.81 54.68 -31.97
N GLU A 295 -134.68 54.40 -33.27
CA GLU A 295 -135.78 54.47 -34.23
C GLU A 295 -136.88 53.42 -33.95
N GLN A 296 -136.51 52.21 -33.51
CA GLN A 296 -137.47 51.16 -33.13
C GLN A 296 -138.26 51.53 -31.86
N GLN A 297 -137.60 52.13 -30.87
CA GLN A 297 -138.28 52.64 -29.68
C GLN A 297 -139.27 53.78 -30.01
N ARG A 298 -138.95 54.59 -31.02
CA ARG A 298 -139.82 55.69 -31.49
C ARG A 298 -141.01 55.22 -32.35
N LYS A 299 -140.93 54.03 -32.97
CA LYS A 299 -142.06 53.40 -33.66
C LYS A 299 -143.02 52.70 -32.69
N ALA A 300 -142.54 52.20 -31.57
CA ALA A 300 -143.38 51.61 -30.52
C ALA A 300 -144.30 52.64 -29.85
N SER A 301 -143.90 53.91 -29.75
CA SER A 301 -144.71 54.98 -29.13
C SER A 301 -145.75 55.63 -30.04
N ARG A 302 -145.77 55.34 -31.36
CA ARG A 302 -146.70 55.96 -32.32
C ARG A 302 -147.92 55.10 -32.68
N ALA A 303 -147.98 53.86 -32.19
CA ALA A 303 -149.07 52.92 -32.45
C ALA A 303 -150.26 53.06 -31.48
N ASP A 304 -150.19 53.91 -30.45
CA ASP A 304 -151.13 53.92 -29.31
C ASP A 304 -152.22 55.02 -29.35
N GLU A 305 -152.27 55.91 -30.36
CA GLU A 305 -153.16 57.11 -30.33
C GLU A 305 -154.15 57.28 -31.52
N GLY A 306 -154.46 56.26 -32.33
CA GLY A 306 -155.30 56.47 -33.53
C GLY A 306 -156.15 55.31 -34.03
N ALA A 307 -157.17 54.86 -33.27
CA ALA A 307 -158.40 54.23 -33.80
C ALA A 307 -159.41 53.91 -32.67
N GLY A 308 -160.29 54.87 -32.33
CA GLY A 308 -161.46 54.66 -31.49
C GLY A 308 -162.61 55.56 -31.92
N GLY A 309 -163.60 55.02 -32.66
CA GLY A 309 -164.92 55.66 -32.86
C GLY A 309 -165.58 55.53 -34.23
N THR A 310 -166.13 54.36 -34.57
CA THR A 310 -167.58 54.14 -34.84
C THR A 310 -167.88 52.64 -34.88
N GLN A 311 -168.79 52.24 -33.99
CA GLN A 311 -169.34 50.91 -33.68
C GLN A 311 -170.38 50.48 -34.75
N GLY A 312 -170.84 49.24 -34.90
CA GLY A 312 -170.79 48.01 -34.11
C GLY A 312 -171.84 47.00 -34.64
N ALA A 313 -172.08 45.94 -33.85
CA ALA A 313 -173.08 44.85 -33.98
C ALA A 313 -172.64 43.64 -34.83
N ALA A 314 -172.79 42.37 -34.45
CA ALA A 314 -173.37 41.64 -33.31
C ALA A 314 -172.68 40.24 -33.32
N GLY A 315 -172.63 39.36 -32.32
CA GLY A 315 -173.35 39.14 -31.07
C GLY A 315 -173.31 37.61 -30.78
N ALA A 316 -173.49 37.25 -29.50
CA ALA A 316 -173.73 35.89 -28.95
C ALA A 316 -172.54 34.91 -28.96
N GLY A 317 -172.28 34.12 -27.91
CA GLY A 317 -172.99 33.82 -26.68
C GLY A 317 -172.49 32.47 -26.13
N ALA A 318 -172.67 32.26 -24.82
CA ALA A 318 -172.31 31.07 -24.02
C ALA A 318 -170.84 30.93 -23.58
#